data_AF-A0A923Q350-F1
#
_entry.id   AF-A0A923Q350-F1
#
_cell.length_a   1.000
_cell.length_b   1.000
_cell.length_c   1.000
_cell.angle_alpha   90.00
_cell.angle_beta   90.00
_cell.angle_gamma   90.00
#
_symmetry.space_group_name_H-M   'P 1'
#
loop_
_entity.id
_entity.type
_entity.pdbx_description
1 polymer ?
#
loop_
_entity_poly.entity_id
_entity_poly.type
_entity_poly.pdbx_seq_one_letter_code
_entity_poly.pdbx_strand_id
1 'polypeptide(L)'
;MFIFSLSRVLVVFCFLSGSAFAQELTVQQAINESSSHSPKLQKAKAAQEEVAWKKTEALNTFLPTVSAQANYLMDKKYVFTDVSLSPGAPPASIPGVVPTSNMTLMATFPIFEGGAGLKRYSSATALSNAAKKEYDWAEFQISREVILQFYKTLAARDLLQVAEQNLKTLKDHLKDVSAFKKAGVSTNYDVLRVEVQVSEAESEVLNATDNLALARGKLNEVMGIETDDRGLTGVWPTFSTQKTSILQKEVLESRPDLQALQLRSEGAKSLSGAASTYWVPKLSLFGQYQYYNNRDDKFDNWSQYREAYQVGLSMTWNIFDGMTSIAR
;
A
#
# COMPACT_ATOMS: atom_id res chain seq x y z
N MET A 1 61.20 2.45 -13.60
CA MET A 1 61.28 1.22 -14.40
C MET A 1 60.11 0.34 -14.01
N PHE A 2 59.02 0.40 -14.77
CA PHE A 2 58.12 -0.71 -15.14
C PHE A 2 56.88 -0.09 -15.78
N ILE A 3 56.85 -0.23 -17.09
CA ILE A 3 55.79 0.13 -18.02
C ILE A 3 54.80 -1.04 -18.01
N PHE A 4 53.50 -0.78 -17.87
CA PHE A 4 52.49 -1.69 -18.40
C PHE A 4 51.35 -0.89 -19.04
N SER A 5 51.42 -0.85 -20.37
CA SER A 5 50.30 -0.54 -21.25
C SER A 5 49.34 -1.73 -21.21
N LEU A 6 48.04 -1.51 -21.04
CA LEU A 6 47.04 -2.52 -21.37
C LEU A 6 46.04 -1.98 -22.39
N SER A 7 45.94 -2.79 -23.44
CA SER A 7 45.28 -2.62 -24.71
C SER A 7 43.78 -2.30 -24.60
N ARG A 8 43.33 -1.40 -25.48
CA ARG A 8 41.93 -1.11 -25.80
C ARG A 8 41.32 -2.34 -26.49
N VAL A 9 40.39 -3.03 -25.82
CA VAL A 9 39.48 -3.97 -26.48
C VAL A 9 38.18 -3.23 -26.75
N LEU A 10 38.00 -2.84 -28.02
CA LEU A 10 36.81 -2.18 -28.54
C LEU A 10 35.83 -3.28 -28.95
N VAL A 11 34.92 -3.65 -28.04
CA VAL A 11 33.79 -4.53 -28.34
C VAL A 11 32.76 -3.73 -29.12
N VAL A 12 32.74 -3.91 -30.43
CA VAL A 12 31.65 -3.43 -31.30
C VAL A 12 30.42 -4.25 -30.97
N PHE A 13 29.55 -3.68 -30.13
CA PHE A 13 28.22 -4.22 -29.87
C PHE A 13 27.34 -3.86 -31.07
N CYS A 14 27.19 -4.80 -32.01
CA CYS A 14 26.18 -4.72 -33.05
C CYS A 14 24.80 -4.68 -32.38
N PHE A 15 24.22 -3.48 -32.29
CA PHE A 15 22.79 -3.33 -32.13
C PHE A 15 22.11 -3.99 -33.34
N LEU A 16 21.65 -5.23 -33.17
CA LEU A 16 20.53 -5.72 -33.95
C LEU A 16 19.34 -4.83 -33.60
N SER A 17 19.08 -3.85 -34.45
CA SER A 17 17.81 -3.15 -34.51
C SER A 17 16.74 -4.16 -34.86
N GLY A 18 16.25 -4.89 -33.85
CA GLY A 18 14.99 -5.59 -33.95
C GLY A 18 13.94 -4.52 -34.26
N SER A 19 13.44 -4.51 -35.49
CA SER A 19 12.22 -3.80 -35.83
C SER A 19 11.14 -4.36 -34.92
N ALA A 20 10.87 -3.65 -33.82
CA ALA A 20 9.66 -3.86 -33.06
C ALA A 20 8.52 -3.56 -34.03
N PHE A 21 7.92 -4.61 -34.60
CA PHE A 21 6.60 -4.50 -35.19
C PHE A 21 5.76 -3.75 -34.16
N ALA A 22 5.17 -2.62 -34.57
CA ALA A 22 4.30 -1.82 -33.72
C ALA A 22 3.22 -2.75 -33.17
N GLN A 23 3.40 -3.20 -31.93
CA GLN A 23 2.53 -4.20 -31.34
C GLN A 23 1.24 -3.48 -30.97
N GLU A 24 0.17 -3.75 -31.70
CA GLU A 24 -1.12 -3.15 -31.40
C GLU A 24 -1.59 -3.59 -30.00
N LEU A 25 -2.13 -2.65 -29.24
CA LEU A 25 -2.62 -2.87 -27.90
C LEU A 25 -4.01 -3.53 -27.95
N THR A 26 -4.10 -4.73 -27.38
CA THR A 26 -5.36 -5.45 -27.15
C THR A 26 -5.83 -5.29 -25.70
N VAL A 27 -7.13 -5.52 -25.45
CA VAL A 27 -7.71 -5.49 -24.09
C VAL A 27 -6.93 -6.38 -23.12
N GLN A 28 -6.56 -7.59 -23.54
CA GLN A 28 -5.90 -8.56 -22.67
C GLN A 28 -4.47 -8.13 -22.33
N GLN A 29 -3.75 -7.52 -23.29
CA GLN A 29 -2.43 -6.95 -23.03
C GLN A 29 -2.53 -5.76 -22.07
N ALA A 30 -3.52 -4.87 -22.26
CA ALA A 30 -3.75 -3.75 -21.36
C ALA A 30 -4.01 -4.21 -19.91
N ILE A 31 -4.79 -5.28 -19.72
CA ILE A 31 -5.01 -5.88 -18.39
C ILE A 31 -3.69 -6.41 -17.82
N ASN A 32 -2.94 -7.22 -18.58
CA ASN A 32 -1.68 -7.80 -18.11
C ASN A 32 -0.63 -6.73 -17.75
N GLU A 33 -0.52 -5.66 -18.54
CA GLU A 33 0.37 -4.53 -18.26
C GLU A 33 -0.07 -3.78 -17.00
N SER A 34 -1.38 -3.55 -16.83
CA SER A 34 -1.92 -2.93 -15.61
C SER A 34 -1.62 -3.71 -14.34
N SER A 35 -1.61 -5.06 -14.41
CA SER A 35 -1.32 -5.91 -13.25
C SER A 35 0.11 -5.77 -12.73
N SER A 36 1.04 -5.25 -13.55
CA SER A 36 2.44 -5.05 -13.17
C SER A 36 2.76 -3.58 -12.85
N HIS A 37 2.16 -2.63 -13.57
CA HIS A 37 2.54 -1.22 -13.50
C HIS A 37 1.56 -0.33 -12.72
N SER A 38 0.31 -0.76 -12.51
CA SER A 38 -0.70 0.12 -11.89
C SER A 38 -0.33 0.50 -10.45
N PRO A 39 -0.17 1.80 -10.13
CA PRO A 39 0.13 2.26 -8.77
C PRO A 39 -0.96 1.90 -7.76
N LYS A 40 -2.23 1.85 -8.21
CA LYS A 40 -3.36 1.44 -7.38
C LYS A 40 -3.20 -0.01 -6.89
N LEU A 41 -2.76 -0.92 -7.78
CA LEU A 41 -2.55 -2.32 -7.43
C LEU A 41 -1.31 -2.50 -6.54
N GLN A 42 -0.24 -1.75 -6.80
CA GLN A 42 0.95 -1.74 -5.94
C GLN A 42 0.62 -1.27 -4.52
N LYS A 43 -0.21 -0.24 -4.37
CA LYS A 43 -0.71 0.20 -3.06
C LYS A 43 -1.51 -0.90 -2.36
N ALA A 44 -2.40 -1.58 -3.08
CA ALA A 44 -3.18 -2.69 -2.52
C ALA A 44 -2.27 -3.85 -2.07
N LYS A 45 -1.24 -4.18 -2.85
CA LYS A 45 -0.23 -5.19 -2.51
C LYS A 45 0.58 -4.79 -1.26
N ALA A 46 1.04 -3.54 -1.19
CA ALA A 46 1.75 -3.03 -0.02
C ALA A 46 0.88 -3.08 1.25
N ALA A 47 -0.40 -2.73 1.15
CA ALA A 47 -1.35 -2.86 2.26
C ALA A 47 -1.57 -4.32 2.70
N GLN A 48 -1.64 -5.25 1.74
CA GLN A 48 -1.70 -6.69 2.04
C GLN A 48 -0.44 -7.16 2.79
N GLU A 49 0.75 -6.74 2.33
CA GLU A 49 2.03 -7.07 2.96
C GLU A 49 2.13 -6.46 4.38
N GLU A 50 1.70 -5.21 4.58
CA GLU A 50 1.64 -4.57 5.90
C GLU A 50 0.83 -5.40 6.90
N VAL A 51 -0.36 -5.85 6.51
CA VAL A 51 -1.22 -6.67 7.37
C VAL A 51 -0.61 -8.06 7.60
N ALA A 52 0.13 -8.62 6.63
CA ALA A 52 0.88 -9.86 6.83
C ALA A 52 1.98 -9.69 7.90
N TRP A 53 2.68 -8.54 7.92
CA TRP A 53 3.63 -8.23 9.00
C TRP A 53 2.96 -8.04 10.36
N LYS A 54 1.78 -7.42 10.42
CA LYS A 54 0.98 -7.34 11.67
C LYS A 54 0.56 -8.72 12.19
N LYS A 55 0.32 -9.69 11.31
CA LYS A 55 0.09 -11.10 11.71
C LYS A 55 1.35 -11.69 12.37
N THR A 56 2.53 -11.40 11.83
CA THR A 56 3.80 -11.82 12.43
C THR A 56 4.04 -11.13 13.77
N GLU A 57 3.72 -9.84 13.89
CA GLU A 57 3.78 -9.10 15.15
C GLU A 57 2.89 -9.73 16.23
N ALA A 58 1.72 -10.25 15.86
CA ALA A 58 0.84 -10.98 16.77
C ALA A 58 1.46 -12.28 17.33
N LEU A 59 2.56 -12.79 16.77
CA LEU A 59 3.32 -13.91 17.35
C LEU A 59 4.13 -13.50 18.60
N ASN A 60 4.30 -12.21 18.85
CA ASN A 60 5.01 -11.70 20.03
C ASN A 60 4.42 -12.25 21.35
N THR A 61 3.13 -12.56 21.38
CA THR A 61 2.50 -13.19 22.56
C THR A 61 3.00 -14.62 22.83
N PHE A 62 3.72 -15.26 21.91
CA PHE A 62 4.28 -16.61 22.08
C PHE A 62 5.80 -16.62 22.14
N LEU A 63 6.44 -15.45 22.10
CA LEU A 63 7.89 -15.31 22.03
C LEU A 63 8.39 -14.39 23.16
N PRO A 64 9.63 -14.57 23.63
CA PRO A 64 10.23 -13.64 24.58
C PRO A 64 10.54 -12.31 23.88
N THR A 65 10.20 -11.20 24.52
CA THR A 65 10.69 -9.88 24.16
C THR A 65 12.00 -9.63 24.88
N VAL A 66 12.99 -9.07 24.17
CA VAL A 66 14.27 -8.66 24.76
C VAL A 66 14.49 -7.20 24.42
N SER A 67 14.72 -6.38 25.44
CA SER A 67 14.97 -4.94 25.31
C SER A 67 16.27 -4.59 26.04
N ALA A 68 17.10 -3.76 25.41
CA ALA A 68 18.26 -3.15 26.04
C ALA A 68 18.02 -1.66 26.20
N GLN A 69 18.33 -1.12 27.38
CA GLN A 69 18.24 0.31 27.68
C GLN A 69 19.55 0.76 28.32
N ALA A 70 20.02 1.95 27.95
CA ALA A 70 21.13 2.62 28.62
C ALA A 70 20.66 3.99 29.08
N ASN A 71 20.89 4.28 30.36
CA ASN A 71 20.53 5.53 31.00
C ASN A 71 21.80 6.18 31.55
N TYR A 72 22.07 7.42 31.13
CA TYR A 72 23.14 8.24 31.66
C TYR A 72 22.54 9.44 32.39
N LEU A 73 22.71 9.50 33.71
CA LEU A 73 22.20 10.59 34.52
C LEU A 73 23.28 11.67 34.64
N MET A 74 23.02 12.87 34.10
CA MET A 74 23.98 13.99 34.11
C MET A 74 23.97 14.80 35.43
N ASP A 75 22.93 14.61 36.26
CA ASP A 75 22.74 15.35 37.51
C ASP A 75 23.35 14.64 38.72
N LYS A 76 23.95 15.41 39.63
CA LYS A 76 24.46 14.91 40.93
C LYS A 76 23.34 14.91 41.96
N LYS A 77 22.64 13.79 42.10
CA LYS A 77 21.64 13.61 43.16
C LYS A 77 22.32 13.14 44.45
N TYR A 78 22.20 13.94 45.51
CA TYR A 78 22.62 13.55 46.86
C TYR A 78 21.53 12.69 47.49
N VAL A 79 21.90 11.48 47.93
CA VAL A 79 21.05 10.61 48.73
C VAL A 79 21.64 10.59 50.14
N PHE A 80 20.85 11.02 51.12
CA PHE A 80 21.23 10.93 52.53
C PHE A 80 20.87 9.54 53.04
N THR A 81 21.85 8.81 53.56
CA THR A 81 21.59 7.55 54.26
C THR A 81 21.73 7.79 55.75
N ASP A 82 20.66 7.54 56.49
CA ASP A 82 20.65 7.65 57.93
C ASP A 82 21.25 6.38 58.55
N VAL A 83 22.36 6.55 59.27
CA VAL A 83 23.05 5.43 59.93
C VAL A 83 22.97 5.65 61.43
N SER A 84 22.42 4.67 62.15
CA SER A 84 22.42 4.68 63.62
C SER A 84 23.73 4.11 64.13
N LEU A 85 24.59 4.98 64.67
CA LEU A 85 25.94 4.64 65.13
C LEU A 85 25.96 3.98 66.52
N SER A 86 24.84 4.04 67.26
CA SER A 86 24.68 3.42 68.57
C SER A 86 23.18 3.31 68.93
N PRO A 87 22.74 2.26 69.64
CA PRO A 87 21.36 2.14 70.11
C PRO A 87 20.95 3.37 70.96
N GLY A 88 19.93 4.10 70.50
CA GLY A 88 19.39 5.29 71.19
C GLY A 88 20.02 6.64 70.81
N ALA A 89 21.03 6.67 69.94
CA ALA A 89 21.55 7.93 69.39
C ALA A 89 20.71 8.41 68.19
N PRO A 90 20.57 9.74 67.98
CA PRO A 90 19.97 10.29 66.76
C PRO A 90 20.70 9.76 65.51
N PRO A 91 19.98 9.41 64.42
CA PRO A 91 20.61 8.94 63.20
C PRO A 91 21.56 10.02 62.63
N ALA A 92 22.76 9.61 62.23
CA ALA A 92 23.66 10.49 61.50
C ALA A 92 23.37 10.37 60.00
N SER A 93 22.97 11.47 59.36
CA SER A 93 22.71 11.52 57.92
C SER A 93 24.02 11.71 57.16
N ILE A 94 24.46 10.69 56.41
CA ILE A 94 25.67 10.76 55.60
C ILE A 94 25.26 11.06 54.14
N PRO A 95 25.69 12.19 53.54
CA PRO A 95 25.43 12.49 52.15
C PRO A 95 26.25 11.57 51.23
N GLY A 96 25.58 10.76 50.42
CA GLY A 96 26.19 10.00 49.32
C GLY A 96 25.81 10.63 47.98
N VAL A 97 26.78 10.86 47.10
CA VAL A 97 26.48 11.17 45.69
C VAL A 97 26.22 9.84 45.00
N VAL A 98 25.02 9.67 44.42
CA VAL A 98 24.67 8.46 43.68
C VAL A 98 24.40 8.85 42.22
N PRO A 99 25.46 9.08 41.43
CA PRO A 99 25.28 9.19 39.98
C PRO A 99 24.78 7.82 39.51
N THR A 100 23.64 7.75 38.82
CA THR A 100 23.07 6.45 38.40
C THR A 100 23.15 6.29 36.89
N SER A 101 24.35 5.93 36.44
CA SER A 101 24.54 5.41 35.08
C SER A 101 24.21 3.92 35.09
N ASN A 102 23.27 3.48 34.26
CA ASN A 102 22.93 2.06 34.18
C ASN A 102 22.67 1.61 32.75
N MET A 103 23.06 0.37 32.46
CA MET A 103 22.68 -0.38 31.28
C MET A 103 21.84 -1.56 31.75
N THR A 104 20.65 -1.71 31.20
CA THR A 104 19.69 -2.73 31.57
C THR A 104 19.32 -3.55 30.36
N LEU A 105 19.54 -4.86 30.42
CA LEU A 105 18.98 -5.84 29.51
C LEU A 105 17.79 -6.51 30.21
N MET A 106 16.62 -6.46 29.58
CA MET A 106 15.39 -7.05 30.12
C MET A 106 14.82 -8.02 29.11
N ALA A 107 14.47 -9.22 29.55
CA ALA A 107 13.75 -10.22 28.79
C ALA A 107 12.41 -10.51 29.48
N THR A 108 11.31 -10.51 28.72
CA THR A 108 9.98 -10.87 29.23
C THR A 108 9.35 -11.92 28.34
N PHE A 109 8.91 -13.03 28.94
CA PHE A 109 8.22 -14.11 28.27
C PHE A 109 6.80 -14.27 28.86
N PRO A 110 5.75 -13.94 28.11
CA PRO A 110 4.38 -14.17 28.55
C PRO A 110 4.10 -15.68 28.58
N ILE A 111 3.92 -16.26 29.77
CA ILE A 111 3.61 -17.69 29.92
C ILE A 111 2.12 -17.92 29.69
N PHE A 112 1.29 -17.05 30.26
CA PHE A 112 -0.17 -17.16 30.19
C PHE A 112 -0.83 -15.79 30.20
N GLU A 113 -1.63 -15.51 29.17
CA GLU A 113 -2.41 -14.27 29.06
C GLU A 113 -3.94 -14.51 29.10
N GLY A 114 -4.40 -15.59 29.75
CA GLY A 114 -5.83 -15.89 29.79
C GLY A 114 -6.46 -16.27 28.45
N GLY A 115 -5.64 -16.66 27.46
CA GLY A 115 -6.08 -16.95 26.09
C GLY A 115 -6.15 -15.73 25.17
N ALA A 116 -5.87 -14.51 25.67
CA ALA A 116 -5.88 -13.28 24.88
C ALA A 116 -4.97 -13.37 23.65
N GLY A 117 -3.77 -13.94 23.82
CA GLY A 117 -2.80 -14.13 22.74
C GLY A 117 -3.30 -14.93 21.56
N LEU A 118 -3.92 -16.09 21.83
CA LEU A 118 -4.52 -16.94 20.79
C LEU A 118 -5.62 -16.20 20.03
N LYS A 119 -6.47 -15.45 20.75
CA LYS A 119 -7.55 -14.66 20.15
C LYS A 119 -7.03 -13.48 19.32
N ARG A 120 -5.98 -12.78 19.77
CA ARG A 120 -5.29 -11.73 18.98
C ARG A 120 -4.64 -12.31 17.73
N TYR A 121 -3.97 -13.46 17.84
CA TYR A 121 -3.38 -14.14 16.69
C TYR A 121 -4.45 -14.61 15.67
N SER A 122 -5.56 -15.15 16.17
CA SER A 122 -6.73 -15.49 15.35
C SER A 122 -7.28 -14.25 14.62
N SER A 123 -7.43 -13.12 15.34
CA SER A 123 -7.84 -11.84 14.76
C SER A 123 -6.88 -11.39 13.67
N ALA A 124 -5.58 -11.38 13.93
CA ALA A 124 -4.58 -10.95 12.97
C ALA A 124 -4.52 -11.88 11.73
N THR A 125 -4.78 -13.17 11.92
CA THR A 125 -4.90 -14.15 10.82
C THR A 125 -6.12 -13.87 9.95
N ALA A 126 -7.29 -13.65 10.56
CA ALA A 126 -8.51 -13.30 9.83
C ALA A 126 -8.34 -11.98 9.06
N LEU A 127 -7.75 -10.95 9.68
CA LEU A 127 -7.45 -9.67 9.02
C LEU A 127 -6.43 -9.82 7.88
N SER A 128 -5.40 -10.66 8.03
CA SER A 128 -4.46 -10.97 6.94
C SER A 128 -5.14 -11.66 5.77
N ASN A 129 -6.06 -12.57 6.02
CA ASN A 129 -6.87 -13.18 4.96
C ASN A 129 -7.85 -12.19 4.33
N ALA A 130 -8.44 -11.28 5.11
CA ALA A 130 -9.28 -10.20 4.58
C ALA A 130 -8.49 -9.31 3.62
N ALA A 131 -7.26 -8.92 3.99
CA ALA A 131 -6.39 -8.12 3.15
C ALA A 131 -6.03 -8.81 1.82
N LYS A 132 -5.88 -10.15 1.81
CA LYS A 132 -5.74 -10.92 0.56
C LYS A 132 -6.98 -10.78 -0.33
N LYS A 133 -8.18 -10.87 0.26
CA LYS A 133 -9.44 -10.73 -0.49
C LYS A 133 -9.71 -9.30 -0.97
N GLU A 134 -9.20 -8.31 -0.24
CA GLU A 134 -9.20 -6.92 -0.69
C GLU A 134 -8.24 -6.68 -1.85
N TYR A 135 -7.09 -7.36 -1.87
CA TYR A 135 -6.19 -7.37 -3.02
C TYR A 135 -6.86 -8.01 -4.25
N ASP A 136 -7.46 -9.20 -4.10
CA ASP A 136 -8.23 -9.86 -5.17
C ASP A 136 -9.35 -8.93 -5.72
N TRP A 137 -10.02 -8.19 -4.82
CA TRP A 137 -11.04 -7.20 -5.21
C TRP A 137 -10.45 -5.99 -5.96
N ALA A 138 -9.31 -5.47 -5.50
CA ALA A 138 -8.62 -4.37 -6.16
C ALA A 138 -8.15 -4.75 -7.56
N GLU A 139 -7.63 -5.97 -7.74
CA GLU A 139 -7.27 -6.52 -9.05
C GLU A 139 -8.48 -6.55 -9.99
N PHE A 140 -9.61 -7.10 -9.54
CA PHE A 140 -10.86 -7.11 -10.30
C PHE A 140 -11.31 -5.69 -10.69
N GLN A 141 -11.27 -4.74 -9.75
CA GLN A 141 -11.67 -3.35 -10.00
C GLN A 141 -10.79 -2.69 -11.07
N ILE A 142 -9.47 -2.92 -11.00
CA ILE A 142 -8.51 -2.38 -11.98
C ILE A 142 -8.72 -3.02 -13.34
N SER A 143 -8.84 -4.35 -13.43
CA SER A 143 -9.13 -5.02 -14.71
C SER A 143 -10.43 -4.49 -15.33
N ARG A 144 -11.48 -4.31 -14.53
CA ARG A 144 -12.74 -3.71 -14.99
C ARG A 144 -12.54 -2.26 -15.48
N GLU A 145 -11.77 -1.46 -14.76
CA GLU A 145 -11.49 -0.07 -15.12
C GLU A 145 -10.71 -0.01 -16.45
N VAL A 146 -9.67 -0.84 -16.61
CA VAL A 146 -8.89 -0.97 -17.86
C VAL A 146 -9.80 -1.33 -19.02
N ILE A 147 -10.64 -2.36 -18.87
CA ILE A 147 -11.58 -2.78 -19.94
C ILE A 147 -12.48 -1.61 -20.35
N LEU A 148 -13.04 -0.88 -19.37
CA LEU A 148 -13.92 0.26 -19.66
C LEU A 148 -13.18 1.39 -20.36
N GLN A 149 -11.98 1.75 -19.91
CA GLN A 149 -11.21 2.81 -20.56
C GLN A 149 -10.72 2.38 -21.94
N PHE A 150 -10.29 1.13 -22.11
CA PHE A 150 -9.88 0.61 -23.41
C PHE A 150 -10.99 0.77 -24.45
N TYR A 151 -12.21 0.34 -24.13
CA TYR A 151 -13.34 0.46 -25.06
C TYR A 151 -13.80 1.90 -25.27
N LYS A 152 -13.64 2.80 -24.29
CA LYS A 152 -13.85 4.24 -24.50
C LYS A 152 -12.82 4.84 -25.46
N THR A 153 -11.56 4.44 -25.35
CA THR A 153 -10.51 4.89 -26.26
C THR A 153 -10.71 4.32 -27.66
N LEU A 154 -11.13 3.06 -27.77
CA LEU A 154 -11.53 2.47 -29.05
C LEU A 154 -12.71 3.23 -29.68
N ALA A 155 -13.73 3.60 -28.89
CA ALA A 155 -14.85 4.41 -29.34
C ALA A 155 -14.39 5.78 -29.86
N ALA A 156 -13.52 6.46 -29.11
CA ALA A 156 -12.99 7.77 -29.49
C ALA A 156 -12.19 7.71 -30.80
N ARG A 157 -11.41 6.64 -31.00
CA ARG A 157 -10.70 6.38 -32.27
C ARG A 157 -11.67 6.22 -33.43
N ASP A 158 -12.71 5.39 -33.26
CA ASP A 158 -13.72 5.17 -34.30
C ASP A 158 -14.50 6.45 -34.61
N LEU A 159 -14.84 7.26 -33.60
CA LEU A 159 -15.51 8.55 -33.80
C LEU A 159 -14.63 9.57 -34.52
N LEU A 160 -13.33 9.61 -34.25
CA LEU A 160 -12.38 10.41 -35.01
C LEU A 160 -12.39 10.00 -36.49
N GLN A 161 -12.32 8.69 -36.76
CA GLN A 161 -12.36 8.18 -38.13
C GLN A 161 -13.67 8.54 -38.85
N VAL A 162 -14.81 8.54 -38.14
CA VAL A 162 -16.10 8.99 -38.68
C VAL A 162 -16.08 10.50 -38.97
N ALA A 163 -15.55 11.32 -38.07
CA ALA A 163 -15.45 12.78 -38.26
C ALA A 163 -14.54 13.13 -39.45
N GLU A 164 -13.40 12.45 -39.60
CA GLU A 164 -12.48 12.61 -40.74
C GLU A 164 -13.15 12.24 -42.06
N GLN A 165 -13.92 11.15 -42.08
CA GLN A 165 -14.66 10.72 -43.26
C GLN A 165 -15.81 11.69 -43.61
N ASN A 166 -16.48 12.26 -42.60
CA ASN A 166 -17.50 13.30 -42.79
C ASN A 166 -16.88 14.57 -43.39
N LEU A 167 -15.76 15.04 -42.83
CA LEU A 167 -15.01 16.19 -43.34
C LEU A 167 -14.59 15.98 -44.80
N LYS A 168 -14.07 14.79 -45.12
CA LYS A 168 -13.72 14.43 -46.51
C LYS A 168 -14.93 14.53 -47.44
N THR A 169 -16.07 13.99 -47.01
CA THR A 169 -17.32 14.00 -47.78
C THR A 169 -17.80 15.44 -48.03
N LEU A 170 -17.72 16.32 -47.03
CA LEU A 170 -18.11 17.72 -47.17
C LEU A 170 -17.13 18.54 -48.02
N LYS A 171 -15.82 18.22 -47.97
CA LYS A 171 -14.81 18.82 -48.86
C LYS A 171 -15.03 18.44 -50.32
N ASP A 172 -15.38 17.18 -50.58
CA ASP A 172 -15.76 16.73 -51.93
C ASP A 172 -17.06 17.41 -52.38
N HIS A 173 -18.05 17.54 -51.50
CA HIS A 173 -19.29 18.27 -51.81
C HIS A 173 -19.05 19.76 -52.12
N LEU A 174 -18.17 20.43 -51.37
CA LEU A 174 -17.78 21.82 -51.62
C LEU A 174 -17.16 21.98 -53.01
N LYS A 175 -16.34 21.01 -53.44
CA LYS A 175 -15.73 20.99 -54.77
C LYS A 175 -16.79 20.90 -55.86
N ASP A 176 -17.81 20.06 -55.68
CA ASP A 176 -18.91 19.89 -56.63
C ASP A 176 -19.78 21.15 -56.73
N VAL A 177 -20.21 21.72 -55.59
CA VAL A 177 -21.04 22.94 -55.55
C VAL A 177 -20.27 24.14 -56.13
N SER A 178 -18.97 24.23 -55.86
CA SER A 178 -18.10 25.23 -56.48
C SER A 178 -18.01 25.09 -58.00
N ALA A 179 -18.00 23.86 -58.53
CA ALA A 179 -18.04 23.61 -59.96
C ALA A 179 -19.40 23.99 -60.57
N PHE A 180 -20.52 23.67 -59.90
CA PHE A 180 -21.86 24.07 -60.35
C PHE A 180 -22.05 25.57 -60.37
N LYS A 181 -21.50 26.29 -59.38
CA LYS A 181 -21.47 27.77 -59.41
C LYS A 181 -20.72 28.27 -60.65
N LYS A 182 -19.54 27.72 -60.96
CA LYS A 182 -18.77 28.10 -62.16
C LYS A 182 -19.53 27.82 -63.46
N ALA A 183 -20.35 26.79 -63.49
CA ALA A 183 -21.24 26.45 -64.60
C ALA A 183 -22.56 27.26 -64.62
N GLY A 184 -22.83 28.11 -63.61
CA GLY A 184 -24.03 28.93 -63.50
C GLY A 184 -25.27 28.22 -62.95
N VAL A 185 -25.13 27.01 -62.40
CA VAL A 185 -26.24 26.15 -61.92
C VAL A 185 -26.47 26.27 -60.40
N SER A 186 -25.52 26.88 -59.68
CA SER A 186 -25.60 27.10 -58.22
C SER A 186 -25.29 28.55 -57.84
N THR A 187 -25.76 28.97 -56.67
CA THR A 187 -25.57 30.33 -56.16
C THR A 187 -24.34 30.47 -55.27
N ASN A 188 -23.89 31.71 -55.03
CA ASN A 188 -22.87 32.00 -54.01
C ASN A 188 -23.32 31.59 -52.60
N TYR A 189 -24.63 31.67 -52.34
CA TYR A 189 -25.21 31.28 -51.06
C TYR A 189 -25.04 29.78 -50.81
N ASP A 190 -25.24 28.95 -51.84
CA ASP A 190 -25.06 27.49 -51.73
C ASP A 190 -23.60 27.13 -51.41
N VAL A 191 -22.64 27.77 -52.10
CA VAL A 191 -21.20 27.58 -51.81
C VAL A 191 -20.89 27.97 -50.37
N LEU A 192 -21.30 29.17 -49.94
CA LEU A 192 -21.04 29.67 -48.59
C LEU A 192 -21.65 28.76 -47.52
N ARG A 193 -22.85 28.22 -47.77
CA ARG A 193 -23.49 27.27 -46.86
C ARG A 193 -22.68 25.98 -46.70
N VAL A 194 -22.09 25.46 -47.76
CA VAL A 194 -21.23 24.26 -47.67
C VAL A 194 -19.88 24.60 -47.04
N GLU A 195 -19.31 25.79 -47.30
CA GLU A 195 -18.09 26.25 -46.61
C GLU A 195 -18.28 26.30 -45.08
N VAL A 196 -19.43 26.77 -44.60
CA VAL A 196 -19.77 26.75 -43.17
C VAL A 196 -19.78 25.30 -42.64
N GLN A 197 -20.42 24.37 -43.35
CA GLN A 197 -20.44 22.95 -42.94
C GLN A 197 -19.05 22.32 -42.92
N VAL A 198 -18.18 22.65 -43.88
CA VAL A 198 -16.79 22.19 -43.87
C VAL A 198 -16.05 22.73 -42.63
N SER A 199 -16.21 24.01 -42.31
CA SER A 199 -15.61 24.62 -41.12
C SER A 199 -16.11 23.98 -39.80
N GLU A 200 -17.41 23.67 -39.73
CA GLU A 200 -18.00 22.93 -38.62
C GLU A 200 -17.41 21.52 -38.51
N ALA A 201 -17.25 20.80 -39.63
CA ALA A 201 -16.64 19.48 -39.65
C ALA A 201 -15.14 19.48 -39.31
N GLU A 202 -14.39 20.53 -39.68
CA GLU A 202 -13.00 20.70 -39.24
C GLU A 202 -12.91 20.87 -37.72
N SER A 203 -13.84 21.63 -37.14
CA SER A 203 -13.96 21.77 -35.68
C SER A 203 -14.34 20.44 -35.01
N GLU A 204 -15.21 19.64 -35.62
CA GLU A 204 -15.58 18.31 -35.14
C GLU A 204 -14.37 17.35 -35.12
N VAL A 205 -13.55 17.34 -36.17
CA VAL A 205 -12.31 16.54 -36.23
C VAL A 205 -11.34 16.96 -35.12
N LEU A 206 -11.16 18.27 -34.89
CA LEU A 206 -10.30 18.77 -33.82
C LEU A 206 -10.80 18.28 -32.44
N ASN A 207 -12.10 18.43 -32.17
CA ASN A 207 -12.71 17.95 -30.92
C ASN A 207 -12.58 16.42 -30.76
N ALA A 208 -12.77 15.65 -31.83
CA ALA A 208 -12.61 14.20 -31.81
C ALA A 208 -11.16 13.78 -31.54
N THR A 209 -10.19 14.55 -32.08
CA THR A 209 -8.76 14.34 -31.84
C THR A 209 -8.41 14.56 -30.36
N ASP A 210 -8.89 15.65 -29.77
CA ASP A 210 -8.69 15.95 -28.35
C ASP A 210 -9.35 14.89 -27.46
N ASN A 211 -10.57 14.45 -27.81
CA ASN A 211 -11.27 13.39 -27.08
C ASN A 211 -10.51 12.06 -27.12
N LEU A 212 -9.91 11.70 -28.26
CA LEU A 212 -9.06 10.52 -28.36
C LEU A 212 -7.80 10.67 -27.49
N ALA A 213 -7.15 11.83 -27.49
CA ALA A 213 -5.98 12.10 -26.65
C ALA A 213 -6.32 11.99 -25.15
N LEU A 214 -7.46 12.55 -24.72
CA LEU A 214 -7.94 12.43 -23.34
C LEU A 214 -8.30 10.99 -22.95
N ALA A 215 -8.94 10.24 -23.85
CA ALA A 215 -9.27 8.84 -23.62
C ALA A 215 -8.00 7.97 -23.49
N ARG A 216 -7.00 8.21 -24.36
CA ARG A 216 -5.67 7.58 -24.27
C ARG A 216 -4.99 7.92 -22.95
N GLY A 217 -4.98 9.19 -22.55
CA GLY A 217 -4.41 9.62 -21.27
C GLY A 217 -5.02 8.88 -20.07
N LYS A 218 -6.35 8.74 -20.04
CA LYS A 218 -7.05 7.97 -19.00
C LYS A 218 -6.73 6.48 -19.03
N LEU A 219 -6.60 5.89 -20.22
CA LEU A 219 -6.20 4.49 -20.34
C LEU A 219 -4.77 4.29 -19.79
N ASN A 220 -3.84 5.16 -20.16
CA ASN A 220 -2.46 5.14 -19.69
C ASN A 220 -2.36 5.29 -18.17
N GLU A 221 -3.15 6.21 -17.60
CA GLU A 221 -3.26 6.41 -16.14
C GLU A 221 -3.65 5.12 -15.41
N VAL A 222 -4.68 4.42 -15.91
CA VAL A 222 -5.17 3.18 -15.26
C VAL A 222 -4.17 2.03 -15.45
N MET A 223 -3.53 1.94 -16.62
CA MET A 223 -2.45 0.98 -16.88
C MET A 223 -1.19 1.26 -16.05
N GLY A 224 -1.01 2.49 -15.56
CA GLY A 224 0.16 2.89 -14.79
C GLY A 224 1.38 3.19 -15.66
N ILE A 225 1.17 3.63 -16.90
CA ILE A 225 2.24 3.96 -17.85
C ILE A 225 2.17 5.44 -18.22
N GLU A 226 3.33 6.08 -18.41
CA GLU A 226 3.37 7.53 -18.66
C GLU A 226 2.85 7.90 -20.05
N THR A 227 3.25 7.15 -21.08
CA THR A 227 2.81 7.38 -22.46
C THR A 227 2.80 6.07 -23.22
N ASP A 228 1.73 5.84 -23.97
CA ASP A 228 1.58 4.76 -24.92
C ASP A 228 0.89 5.31 -26.16
N ASP A 229 1.57 5.16 -27.29
CA ASP A 229 1.17 5.65 -28.60
C ASP A 229 0.74 4.51 -29.54
N ARG A 230 0.83 3.24 -29.11
CA ARG A 230 0.50 2.06 -29.90
C ARG A 230 -0.90 2.14 -30.53
N GLY A 231 -1.05 1.49 -31.68
CA GLY A 231 -2.35 1.30 -32.31
C GLY A 231 -3.28 0.47 -31.42
N LEU A 232 -4.58 0.76 -31.42
CA LEU A 232 -5.57 0.03 -30.63
C LEU A 232 -6.29 -0.97 -31.53
N THR A 233 -6.27 -2.24 -31.16
CA THR A 233 -6.96 -3.30 -31.90
C THR A 233 -7.84 -4.13 -30.99
N GLY A 234 -9.11 -4.21 -31.35
CA GLY A 234 -10.10 -4.94 -30.58
C GLY A 234 -11.43 -5.03 -31.30
N VAL A 235 -12.14 -6.13 -31.05
CA VAL A 235 -13.51 -6.34 -31.54
C VAL A 235 -14.49 -5.79 -30.49
N TRP A 236 -15.52 -5.11 -30.98
CA TRP A 236 -16.64 -4.66 -30.14
C TRP A 236 -17.31 -5.86 -29.45
N PRO A 237 -17.54 -5.82 -28.13
CA PRO A 237 -18.13 -6.93 -27.41
C PRO A 237 -19.59 -7.09 -27.83
N THR A 238 -20.01 -8.31 -28.13
CA THR A 238 -21.41 -8.64 -28.38
C THR A 238 -22.13 -8.83 -27.05
N PHE A 239 -23.17 -8.04 -26.80
CA PHE A 239 -23.99 -8.17 -25.61
C PHE A 239 -24.90 -9.40 -25.74
N SER A 240 -24.68 -10.41 -24.89
CA SER A 240 -25.58 -11.55 -24.76
C SER A 240 -26.54 -11.34 -23.59
N THR A 241 -27.84 -11.45 -23.86
CA THR A 241 -28.93 -11.35 -22.86
C THR A 241 -28.93 -12.51 -21.87
N GLN A 242 -28.14 -13.57 -22.08
CA GLN A 242 -28.03 -14.71 -21.16
C GLN A 242 -27.15 -14.39 -19.92
N LYS A 243 -26.36 -13.31 -19.93
CA LYS A 243 -25.46 -12.98 -18.80
C LYS A 243 -26.17 -12.36 -17.59
N THR A 244 -27.45 -11.98 -17.69
CA THR A 244 -28.22 -11.37 -16.60
C THR A 244 -28.97 -12.38 -15.72
N SER A 245 -29.04 -13.66 -16.08
CA SER A 245 -29.74 -14.70 -15.31
C SER A 245 -28.89 -15.34 -14.18
N ILE A 246 -27.68 -14.81 -13.93
CA ILE A 246 -26.69 -15.40 -13.02
C ILE A 246 -26.65 -14.72 -11.64
N LEU A 247 -27.70 -13.99 -11.26
CA LEU A 247 -27.88 -13.44 -9.90
C LEU A 247 -28.24 -14.55 -8.89
N GLN A 248 -27.49 -15.65 -8.93
CA GLN A 248 -27.63 -16.78 -8.03
C GLN A 248 -26.82 -16.51 -6.76
N LYS A 249 -27.28 -17.05 -5.63
CA LYS A 249 -26.69 -16.81 -4.30
C LYS A 249 -25.21 -17.22 -4.26
N GLU A 250 -24.85 -18.23 -5.04
CA GLU A 250 -23.51 -18.76 -5.24
C GLU A 250 -22.55 -17.70 -5.82
N VAL A 251 -23.05 -16.80 -6.67
CA VAL A 251 -22.23 -15.69 -7.22
C VAL A 251 -21.93 -14.64 -6.16
N LEU A 252 -22.86 -14.39 -5.23
CA LEU A 252 -22.62 -13.47 -4.10
C LEU A 252 -21.54 -14.01 -3.16
N GLU A 253 -21.54 -15.30 -2.85
CA GLU A 253 -20.54 -15.92 -1.97
C GLU A 253 -19.13 -15.98 -2.58
N SER A 254 -19.03 -15.93 -3.91
CA SER A 254 -17.74 -15.88 -4.62
C SER A 254 -17.07 -14.50 -4.62
N ARG A 255 -17.77 -13.43 -4.22
CA ARG A 255 -17.26 -12.07 -4.34
C ARG A 255 -16.14 -11.79 -3.31
N PRO A 256 -14.96 -11.34 -3.74
CA PRO A 256 -13.85 -11.07 -2.83
C PRO A 256 -14.13 -9.96 -1.81
N ASP A 257 -14.91 -8.93 -2.17
CA ASP A 257 -15.27 -7.83 -1.25
C ASP A 257 -16.14 -8.32 -0.07
N LEU A 258 -17.11 -9.20 -0.33
CA LEU A 258 -17.93 -9.82 0.70
C LEU A 258 -17.14 -10.79 1.57
N GLN A 259 -16.27 -11.60 0.97
CA GLN A 259 -15.36 -12.48 1.71
C GLN A 259 -14.43 -11.70 2.65
N ALA A 260 -13.88 -10.56 2.18
CA ALA A 260 -13.08 -9.67 3.01
C ALA A 260 -13.86 -9.12 4.22
N LEU A 261 -15.11 -8.68 4.00
CA LEU A 261 -15.97 -8.19 5.08
C LEU A 261 -16.30 -9.27 6.11
N GLN A 262 -16.57 -10.50 5.66
CA GLN A 262 -16.80 -11.62 6.56
C GLN A 262 -15.56 -11.91 7.42
N LEU A 263 -14.37 -11.96 6.81
CA LEU A 263 -13.11 -12.16 7.52
C LEU A 263 -12.79 -11.01 8.50
N ARG A 264 -13.13 -9.76 8.15
CA ARG A 264 -13.06 -8.62 9.09
C ARG A 264 -13.99 -8.81 10.29
N SER A 265 -15.21 -9.30 10.06
CA SER A 265 -16.16 -9.61 11.14
C SER A 265 -15.62 -10.71 12.06
N GLU A 266 -15.06 -11.77 11.49
CA GLU A 266 -14.41 -12.86 12.26
C GLU A 266 -13.21 -12.36 13.06
N GLY A 267 -12.41 -11.47 12.47
CA GLY A 267 -11.30 -10.80 13.14
C GLY A 267 -11.79 -9.96 14.33
N ALA A 268 -12.80 -9.11 14.11
CA ALA A 268 -13.39 -8.28 15.16
C ALA A 268 -13.99 -9.12 16.31
N LYS A 269 -14.68 -10.22 16.00
CA LYS A 269 -15.17 -11.19 17.01
C LYS A 269 -14.03 -11.80 17.81
N SER A 270 -12.94 -12.19 17.15
CA SER A 270 -11.75 -12.73 17.82
C SER A 270 -11.11 -11.67 18.73
N LEU A 271 -11.01 -10.42 18.28
CA LEU A 271 -10.47 -9.32 19.09
C LEU A 271 -11.35 -8.99 20.29
N SER A 272 -12.68 -8.99 20.13
CA SER A 272 -13.63 -8.86 21.23
C SER A 272 -13.46 -10.01 22.24
N GLY A 273 -13.29 -11.25 21.75
CA GLY A 273 -12.98 -12.40 22.59
C GLY A 273 -11.63 -12.30 23.31
N ALA A 274 -10.66 -11.56 22.78
CA ALA A 274 -9.41 -11.24 23.49
C ALA A 274 -9.60 -10.15 24.56
N ALA A 275 -10.51 -9.20 24.32
CA ALA A 275 -10.85 -8.18 25.31
C ALA A 275 -11.63 -8.78 26.49
N SER A 276 -12.49 -9.77 26.26
CA SER A 276 -13.23 -10.44 27.33
C SER A 276 -12.34 -11.19 28.32
N THR A 277 -11.08 -11.50 27.98
CA THR A 277 -10.13 -12.14 28.90
C THR A 277 -9.46 -11.15 29.86
N TYR A 278 -9.89 -9.88 29.87
CA TYR A 278 -9.36 -8.83 30.74
C TYR A 278 -9.34 -9.19 32.23
N TRP A 279 -10.32 -9.97 32.67
CA TRP A 279 -10.51 -10.41 34.06
C TRP A 279 -9.72 -11.67 34.44
N VAL A 280 -9.04 -12.29 33.49
CA VAL A 280 -8.26 -13.52 33.71
C VAL A 280 -6.84 -13.13 34.15
N PRO A 281 -6.26 -13.76 35.19
CA PRO A 281 -4.90 -13.47 35.61
C PRO A 281 -3.89 -13.75 34.49
N LYS A 282 -2.86 -12.91 34.42
CA LYS A 282 -1.75 -13.03 33.50
C LYS A 282 -0.49 -13.43 34.25
N LEU A 283 0.28 -14.34 33.69
CA LEU A 283 1.55 -14.83 34.24
C LEU A 283 2.66 -14.64 33.20
N SER A 284 3.74 -13.99 33.60
CA SER A 284 4.92 -13.77 32.76
C SER A 284 6.18 -14.17 33.52
N LEU A 285 7.14 -14.76 32.81
CA LEU A 285 8.51 -14.91 33.26
C LEU A 285 9.27 -13.67 32.83
N PHE A 286 10.04 -13.08 33.73
CA PHE A 286 10.93 -11.97 33.38
C PHE A 286 12.33 -12.24 33.91
N GLY A 287 13.32 -11.73 33.17
CA GLY A 287 14.71 -11.69 33.55
C GLY A 287 15.24 -10.29 33.31
N GLN A 288 16.01 -9.76 34.24
CA GLN A 288 16.67 -8.48 34.11
C GLN A 288 18.14 -8.64 34.49
N TYR A 289 19.02 -8.13 33.66
CA TYR A 289 20.44 -7.97 33.94
C TYR A 289 20.77 -6.48 33.88
N GLN A 290 21.34 -5.95 34.94
CA GLN A 290 21.67 -4.55 35.09
C GLN A 290 23.16 -4.41 35.37
N TYR A 291 23.81 -3.56 34.59
CA TYR A 291 25.18 -3.12 34.78
C TYR A 291 25.15 -1.64 35.13
N TYR A 292 25.48 -1.29 36.37
CA TYR A 292 25.27 0.06 36.89
C TYR A 292 26.46 0.58 37.69
N ASN A 293 26.71 1.88 37.58
CA ASN A 293 27.62 2.61 38.45
C ASN A 293 26.77 3.52 39.34
N ASN A 294 26.99 3.43 40.64
CA ASN A 294 26.33 4.24 41.66
C ASN A 294 27.33 4.94 42.60
N ARG A 295 28.61 4.98 42.18
CA ARG A 295 29.75 5.47 42.98
C ARG A 295 30.48 6.65 42.34
N ASP A 296 30.45 6.78 41.02
CA ASP A 296 31.09 7.87 40.29
C ASP A 296 30.28 8.28 39.05
N ASP A 297 30.36 9.56 38.68
CA ASP A 297 29.59 10.16 37.57
C ASP A 297 30.22 9.90 36.19
N LYS A 298 31.40 9.28 36.17
CA LYS A 298 32.17 9.02 34.97
C LYS A 298 31.81 7.68 34.32
N PHE A 299 31.54 7.73 33.01
CA PHE A 299 31.20 6.56 32.19
C PHE A 299 32.43 5.72 31.75
N ASP A 300 33.64 6.26 31.92
CA ASP A 300 34.90 5.64 31.52
C ASP A 300 35.50 4.73 32.61
N ASN A 301 34.98 4.79 33.84
CA ASN A 301 35.50 4.02 34.96
C ASN A 301 34.79 2.67 35.10
N TRP A 302 35.04 1.77 34.14
CA TRP A 302 34.40 0.46 34.06
C TRP A 302 34.65 -0.41 35.30
N SER A 303 35.72 -0.12 36.06
CA SER A 303 36.07 -0.83 37.30
C SER A 303 35.10 -0.59 38.46
N GLN A 304 34.26 0.45 38.38
CA GLN A 304 33.31 0.82 39.44
C GLN A 304 31.87 0.38 39.16
N TYR A 305 31.62 -0.19 37.97
CA TYR A 305 30.33 -0.76 37.65
C TYR A 305 30.11 -2.07 38.39
N ARG A 306 28.85 -2.31 38.75
CA ARG A 306 28.36 -3.52 39.40
C ARG A 306 27.34 -4.19 38.51
N GLU A 307 27.29 -5.51 38.60
CA GLU A 307 26.24 -6.32 38.00
C GLU A 307 25.18 -6.67 39.04
N ALA A 308 23.92 -6.63 38.62
CA ALA A 308 22.80 -7.20 39.34
C ALA A 308 21.93 -7.94 38.34
N TYR A 309 21.42 -9.10 38.72
CA TYR A 309 20.45 -9.82 37.92
C TYR A 309 19.30 -10.28 38.79
N GLN A 310 18.13 -10.38 38.16
CA GLN A 310 16.96 -10.99 38.77
C GLN A 310 16.20 -11.78 37.72
N VAL A 311 15.67 -12.93 38.15
CA VAL A 311 14.75 -13.76 37.36
C VAL A 311 13.56 -14.03 38.24
N GLY A 312 12.36 -13.81 37.72
CA GLY A 312 11.15 -13.92 38.50
C GLY A 312 9.91 -14.22 37.67
N LEU A 313 8.88 -14.66 38.36
CA LEU A 313 7.53 -14.76 37.80
C LEU A 313 6.74 -13.53 38.26
N SER A 314 6.04 -12.91 37.32
CA SER A 314 5.12 -11.80 37.59
C SER A 314 3.71 -12.24 37.26
N MET A 315 2.82 -12.17 38.26
CA MET A 315 1.39 -12.42 38.09
C MET A 315 0.62 -11.11 38.28
N THR A 316 -0.22 -10.77 37.30
CA THR A 316 -1.10 -9.60 37.37
C THR A 316 -2.54 -10.04 37.21
N TRP A 317 -3.39 -9.69 38.17
CA TRP A 317 -4.82 -9.98 38.13
C TRP A 317 -5.62 -8.70 38.36
N ASN A 318 -6.39 -8.29 37.35
CA ASN A 318 -7.32 -7.18 37.46
C ASN A 318 -8.58 -7.66 38.19
N ILE A 319 -8.80 -7.15 39.41
CA ILE A 319 -9.95 -7.53 40.25
C ILE A 319 -11.06 -6.47 40.15
N PHE A 320 -10.70 -5.20 39.97
CA PHE A 320 -11.64 -4.08 39.79
C PHE A 320 -10.97 -2.97 38.97
N ASP A 321 -11.66 -2.44 37.97
CA ASP A 321 -11.13 -1.47 36.99
C ASP A 321 -11.97 -0.20 36.89
N GLY A 322 -12.84 0.06 37.86
CA GLY A 322 -13.74 1.21 37.85
C GLY A 322 -14.84 1.12 36.80
N MET A 323 -15.32 -0.10 36.46
CA MET A 323 -16.36 -0.38 35.46
C MET A 323 -15.96 -0.11 34.00
N THR A 324 -14.68 0.17 33.74
CA THR A 324 -14.20 0.59 32.42
C THR A 324 -14.29 -0.51 31.36
N SER A 325 -14.08 -1.78 31.73
CA SER A 325 -14.24 -2.92 30.82
C SER A 325 -15.69 -3.33 30.53
N ILE A 326 -16.65 -2.92 31.36
CA ILE A 326 -18.09 -3.16 31.13
C ILE A 326 -18.66 -2.11 30.17
N ALA A 327 -18.13 -0.90 30.20
CA ALA A 327 -18.57 0.22 29.37
C ALA A 327 -18.04 0.20 27.92
N ARG A 328 -17.13 -0.73 27.58
CA ARG A 328 -16.36 -0.78 26.33
C ARG A 328 -16.89 -1.84 25.38
#